data_AF-A0A370MV01-F1
#
_entry.id   AF-A0A370MV01-F1
#
_cell.length_a   1.000
_cell.length_b   1.000
_cell.length_c   1.000
_cell.angle_alpha   90.00
_cell.angle_beta   90.00
_cell.angle_gamma   90.00
#
_symmetry.space_group_name_H-M   'P 1'
#
loop_
_entity.id
_entity.type
_entity.pdbx_description
1 polymer ?
#
loop_
_entity_poly.entity_id
_entity_poly.type
_entity_poly.pdbx_seq_one_letter_code
_entity_poly.pdbx_strand_id
1 'polypeptide(L)'
;MTKHPPYSVVLTYVEDRQEFAVQAIDRARLAPLVAGTLEAPILLDEHDFRLDDAFARRLGAAMLSLIALGQPDIKQYMSVTEDPID
;
A
#
# COMPACT_ATOMS: atom_id res chain seq x y z
N MET A 1 -10.14 16.04 -22.13
CA MET A 1 -9.74 15.41 -20.85
C MET A 1 -10.21 13.97 -20.88
N THR A 2 -9.28 13.03 -20.93
CA THR A 2 -9.58 11.59 -20.90
C THR A 2 -10.21 11.25 -19.54
N LYS A 3 -11.42 10.68 -19.53
CA LYS A 3 -12.07 10.23 -18.29
C LYS A 3 -11.40 8.94 -17.85
N HIS A 4 -10.63 9.00 -16.77
CA HIS A 4 -10.03 7.83 -16.15
C HIS A 4 -11.10 7.07 -15.33
N PRO A 5 -11.26 5.76 -15.52
CA PRO A 5 -12.07 4.95 -14.62
C PRO A 5 -11.41 4.88 -13.22
N PRO A 6 -12.15 4.46 -12.18
CA PRO A 6 -11.57 4.21 -10.87
C PRO A 6 -10.46 3.15 -10.96
N TYR A 7 -9.28 3.49 -10.46
CA TYR A 7 -8.14 2.58 -10.39
C TYR A 7 -7.89 2.11 -8.97
N SER A 8 -7.35 0.89 -8.87
CA SER A 8 -6.56 0.45 -7.73
C SER A 8 -5.09 0.62 -8.07
N VAL A 9 -4.26 0.87 -7.05
CA VAL A 9 -2.80 0.89 -7.19
C VAL A 9 -2.24 -0.41 -6.63
N VAL A 10 -1.40 -1.07 -7.42
CA VAL A 10 -0.60 -2.21 -6.96
C VAL A 10 0.84 -1.74 -6.79
N LEU A 11 1.40 -2.01 -5.61
CA LEU A 11 2.79 -1.77 -5.28
C LEU A 11 3.48 -3.12 -5.14
N THR A 12 4.49 -3.38 -5.96
CA THR A 12 5.27 -4.62 -5.93
C THR A 12 6.73 -4.30 -5.65
N TYR A 13 7.32 -4.90 -4.63
CA TYR A 13 8.77 -4.85 -4.44
C TYR A 13 9.45 -5.91 -5.32
N VAL A 14 10.30 -5.46 -6.23
CA VAL A 14 11.05 -6.32 -7.14
C VAL A 14 12.47 -6.43 -6.63
N GLU A 15 12.71 -7.44 -5.80
CA GLU A 15 13.94 -7.63 -5.03
C GLU A 15 15.20 -7.73 -5.90
N ASP A 16 15.14 -8.49 -7.00
CA ASP A 16 16.27 -8.65 -7.95
C ASP A 16 16.77 -7.33 -8.53
N ARG A 17 15.86 -6.34 -8.65
CA ARG A 17 16.14 -5.03 -9.23
C ARG A 17 16.20 -3.93 -8.18
N GLN A 18 15.97 -4.27 -6.91
CA GLN A 18 15.89 -3.34 -5.79
C GLN A 18 15.00 -2.13 -6.08
N GLU A 19 13.83 -2.36 -6.67
CA GLU A 19 12.90 -1.30 -7.06
C GLU A 19 11.46 -1.62 -6.65
N PHE A 20 10.62 -0.58 -6.63
CA PHE A 20 9.17 -0.75 -6.55
C PHE A 20 8.54 -0.51 -7.91
N ALA A 21 7.73 -1.47 -8.35
CA ALA A 21 6.81 -1.27 -9.47
C ALA A 21 5.47 -0.77 -8.94
N VAL A 22 5.02 0.37 -9.46
CA VAL A 22 3.71 0.98 -9.15
C VAL A 22 2.82 0.88 -10.38
N GLN A 23 1.72 0.15 -10.31
CA GLN A 23 0.79 0.01 -11.42
C GLN A 23 -0.62 0.49 -11.07
N ALA A 24 -1.21 1.28 -11.96
CA ALA A 24 -2.64 1.58 -11.92
C ALA A 24 -3.41 0.48 -12.68
N ILE A 25 -4.36 -0.16 -12.01
CA ILE A 25 -5.17 -1.27 -12.56
C ILE A 25 -6.64 -0.91 -12.40
N ASP A 26 -7.45 -1.24 -13.40
CA ASP A 26 -8.91 -1.12 -13.30
C ASP A 26 -9.42 -1.88 -12.06
N ARG A 27 -10.13 -1.17 -11.18
CA ARG A 27 -10.64 -1.73 -9.93
C ARG A 27 -11.54 -2.94 -10.16
N ALA A 28 -12.37 -2.94 -11.21
CA ALA A 28 -13.27 -4.05 -11.51
C ALA A 28 -12.51 -5.31 -11.94
N ARG A 29 -11.34 -5.14 -12.56
CA ARG A 29 -10.46 -6.27 -12.93
C ARG A 29 -9.71 -6.84 -11.73
N LEU A 30 -9.35 -5.99 -10.76
CA LEU A 30 -8.61 -6.41 -9.58
C LEU A 30 -9.51 -7.05 -8.51
N ALA A 31 -10.76 -6.59 -8.36
CA ALA A 31 -11.70 -7.03 -7.34
C ALA A 31 -11.79 -8.56 -7.13
N PRO A 32 -11.94 -9.42 -8.17
CA PRO A 32 -12.00 -10.87 -7.95
C PRO A 32 -10.67 -11.48 -7.50
N LEU A 33 -9.52 -10.83 -7.76
CA LEU A 33 -8.19 -11.33 -7.42
C LEU A 33 -7.82 -11.06 -5.95
N VAL A 34 -8.37 -10.00 -5.37
CA VAL A 34 -8.14 -9.62 -3.96
C VAL A 34 -9.23 -10.14 -3.02
N ALA A 35 -10.27 -10.78 -3.56
CA ALA A 35 -11.33 -11.35 -2.74
C ALA A 35 -10.78 -12.47 -1.84
N GLY A 36 -10.92 -12.30 -0.52
CA GLY A 36 -10.47 -13.28 0.47
C GLY A 36 -8.96 -13.30 0.74
N THR A 37 -8.21 -12.32 0.21
CA THR A 37 -6.80 -12.13 0.57
C THR A 37 -6.66 -11.36 1.89
N LEU A 38 -5.46 -11.32 2.46
CA LEU A 38 -5.16 -10.49 3.62
C LEU A 38 -5.48 -9.01 3.31
N GLU A 39 -6.30 -8.40 4.17
CA GLU A 39 -6.68 -7.00 4.09
C GLU A 39 -6.35 -6.34 5.43
N ALA A 40 -5.59 -5.24 5.38
CA ALA A 40 -5.39 -4.36 6.52
C ALA A 40 -6.20 -3.09 6.27
N PRO A 41 -7.41 -2.97 6.84
CA PRO A 41 -8.26 -1.81 6.60
C PRO A 41 -7.62 -0.56 7.23
N ILE A 42 -7.63 0.55 6.48
CA ILE A 42 -7.27 1.88 6.98
C ILE A 42 -8.53 2.74 6.89
N LEU A 43 -9.15 3.00 8.03
CA LEU A 43 -10.42 3.71 8.09
C LEU A 43 -10.18 5.21 8.06
N LEU A 44 -10.91 5.94 7.21
CA LEU A 44 -10.68 7.38 7.03
C LEU A 44 -11.21 8.22 8.22
N ASP A 45 -12.19 7.71 8.96
CA ASP A 45 -12.75 8.37 10.14
C ASP A 45 -11.75 8.42 11.30
N GLU A 46 -10.89 7.41 11.45
CA GLU A 46 -9.74 7.41 12.38
C GLU A 46 -8.70 8.50 12.07
N HIS A 47 -8.79 9.11 10.89
CA HIS A 47 -7.91 10.18 10.42
C HIS A 47 -8.65 11.49 10.16
N ASP A 48 -9.84 11.69 10.74
CA ASP A 48 -10.68 12.88 10.53
C ASP A 48 -10.97 13.18 9.05
N PHE A 49 -10.94 12.14 8.21
CA PHE A 49 -11.02 12.23 6.74
C PHE A 49 -9.94 13.13 6.12
N ARG A 50 -8.82 13.35 6.81
CA ARG A 50 -7.69 14.17 6.34
C ARG A 50 -6.63 13.29 5.69
N LEU A 51 -6.43 13.49 4.39
CA LEU A 51 -5.37 12.82 3.62
C LEU A 51 -4.17 13.76 3.47
N ASP A 52 -3.58 14.15 4.59
CA ASP A 52 -2.40 15.04 4.63
C ASP A 52 -1.08 14.26 4.62
N ASP A 53 0.05 14.99 4.73
CA ASP A 53 1.39 14.39 4.69
C ASP A 53 1.61 13.35 5.80
N ALA A 54 0.97 13.52 6.96
CA ALA A 54 1.08 12.57 8.06
C ALA A 54 0.34 11.27 7.73
N PHE A 55 -0.88 11.39 7.16
CA PHE A 55 -1.61 10.23 6.64
C PHE A 55 -0.82 9.52 5.54
N ALA A 56 -0.30 10.26 4.55
CA ALA A 56 0.46 9.68 3.44
C ALA A 56 1.71 8.92 3.93
N ARG A 57 2.42 9.48 4.92
CA ARG A 57 3.57 8.82 5.54
C ARG A 57 3.19 7.51 6.24
N ARG A 58 2.08 7.50 6.99
CA ARG A 58 1.56 6.30 7.68
C ARG A 58 1.12 5.23 6.70
N LEU A 59 0.37 5.63 5.67
CA LEU A 59 -0.06 4.73 4.60
C LEU A 59 1.14 4.09 3.88
N GLY A 60 2.18 4.87 3.58
CA GLY A 60 3.42 4.36 3.01
C GLY A 60 4.14 3.37 3.93
N ALA A 61 4.26 3.68 5.23
CA ALA A 61 4.85 2.78 6.21
C ALA A 61 4.08 1.45 6.30
N ALA A 62 2.74 1.50 6.36
CA ALA A 62 1.89 0.32 6.39
C ALA A 62 2.08 -0.58 5.16
N MET A 63 2.16 0.00 3.95
CA MET A 63 2.45 -0.77 2.72
C MET A 63 3.82 -1.46 2.78
N LEU A 64 4.85 -0.75 3.27
CA LEU A 64 6.20 -1.32 3.40
C LEU A 64 6.24 -2.44 4.45
N SER A 65 5.57 -2.27 5.59
CA SER A 65 5.48 -3.32 6.61
C SER A 65 4.75 -4.56 6.09
N LEU A 66 3.68 -4.41 5.30
CA LEU A 66 3.00 -5.54 4.65
C LEU A 66 3.90 -6.29 3.66
N ILE A 67 4.66 -5.57 2.83
CA ILE A 67 5.66 -6.18 1.92
C ILE A 67 6.72 -6.94 2.73
N ALA A 68 7.19 -6.34 3.84
CA ALA A 68 8.20 -6.94 4.71
C ALA A 68 7.73 -8.21 5.45
N LEU A 69 6.42 -8.49 5.51
CA LEU A 69 5.92 -9.79 6.00
C LEU A 69 6.23 -10.93 5.03
N GLY A 70 6.19 -10.67 3.71
CA GLY A 70 6.48 -11.66 2.67
C GLY A 70 7.94 -11.64 2.18
N GLN A 71 8.62 -10.49 2.27
CA GLN A 71 9.99 -10.26 1.81
C GLN A 71 10.80 -9.54 2.90
N PRO A 72 11.21 -10.25 3.97
CA PRO A 72 11.76 -9.63 5.18
C PRO A 72 13.08 -8.88 4.96
N ASP A 73 13.85 -9.22 3.93
CA ASP A 73 15.15 -8.60 3.66
C ASP A 73 15.04 -7.11 3.34
N ILE A 74 13.87 -6.64 2.87
CA ILE A 74 13.64 -5.21 2.63
C ILE A 74 13.74 -4.38 3.91
N LYS A 75 13.56 -5.00 5.10
CA LYS A 75 13.67 -4.32 6.40
C LYS A 75 15.02 -3.65 6.60
N GLN A 76 16.09 -4.14 5.97
CA GLN A 76 17.42 -3.52 6.05
C GLN A 76 17.47 -2.12 5.40
N TYR A 77 16.51 -1.82 4.51
CA TYR A 77 16.37 -0.53 3.83
C TYR A 77 15.27 0.35 4.45
N MET A 78 14.55 -0.16 5.44
CA MET A 78 13.44 0.54 6.08
C MET A 78 13.90 1.28 7.34
N SER A 79 13.72 2.59 7.33
CA SER A 79 13.84 3.45 8.53
C SER A 79 12.49 4.06 8.94
N VAL A 80 11.39 3.44 8.51
CA VAL A 80 10.04 3.92 8.81
C VAL A 80 9.69 3.61 10.26
N THR A 81 9.10 4.59 10.94
CA THR A 81 8.49 4.38 12.26
C THR A 81 7.20 3.61 12.03
N GLU A 82 7.15 2.37 12.49
CA GLU A 82 5.91 1.62 12.60
C GLU A 82 5.11 2.25 13.75
N ASP A 83 4.02 2.94 13.44
CA ASP A 83 3.01 3.22 14.47
C ASP A 83 2.39 1.86 14.85
N PRO A 84 2.20 1.56 16.14
CA PRO A 84 1.61 0.29 16.55
C PRO A 84 0.26 0.09 15.86
N ILE A 85 0.05 -1.11 15.31
CA ILE A 85 -1.28 -1.58 14.95
C ILE A 85 -1.94 -1.95 16.29
N ASP A 86 -2.68 -1.03 16.89
CA ASP A 86 -3.57 -1.34 18.02
C ASP A 86 -4.84 -2.07 17.52
#